data_AF-X1PKJ5-F1
#
_entry.id   AF-X1PKJ5-F1
#
_cell.length_a   1.000
_cell.length_b   1.000
_cell.length_c   1.000
_cell.angle_alpha   90.00
_cell.angle_beta   90.00
_cell.angle_gamma   90.00
#
_symmetry.space_group_name_H-M   'P 1'
#
loop_
_entity.id
_entity.type
_entity.pdbx_description
1 polymer ?
#
loop_
_entity_poly.entity_id
_entity_poly.type
_entity_poly.pdbx_seq_one_letter_code
_entity_poly.pdbx_strand_id
1 'polypeptide(L)'
;MIKKTALFFLCIFLFLSIHGCKKELPTGPDIERIHFNSLHYDPTKILPSIEYFTANPESINRGESSTLSWNVTNATTVTINQGIGIVSAKGTTEVSPEETTTYTLTAKNNDGQKSQSCTIEVIT
;
A
#
# COMPACT_ATOMS: atom_id res chain seq x y z
N MET A 1 -66.02 -61.86 -21.23
CA MET A 1 -66.22 -60.40 -21.41
C MET A 1 -64.84 -59.78 -21.61
N ILE A 2 -64.21 -59.80 -22.79
CA ILE A 2 -64.44 -59.03 -24.02
C ILE A 2 -64.82 -57.57 -23.77
N LYS A 3 -63.86 -56.68 -24.03
CA LYS A 3 -63.89 -55.33 -24.64
C LYS A 3 -62.58 -54.62 -24.21
N LYS A 4 -61.72 -54.01 -25.01
CA LYS A 4 -61.66 -53.68 -26.45
C LYS A 4 -60.19 -53.33 -26.78
N THR A 5 -59.79 -53.78 -27.96
CA THR A 5 -58.77 -53.35 -28.91
C THR A 5 -58.30 -51.89 -28.84
N ALA A 6 -56.98 -51.67 -28.90
CA ALA A 6 -56.33 -50.68 -29.79
C ALA A 6 -54.81 -50.95 -29.84
N LEU A 7 -54.41 -51.69 -30.86
CA LEU A 7 -53.04 -51.84 -31.32
C LEU A 7 -52.73 -50.62 -32.22
N PHE A 8 -51.74 -49.79 -31.88
CA PHE A 8 -51.11 -48.91 -32.87
C PHE A 8 -49.65 -48.61 -32.50
N PHE A 9 -48.76 -49.09 -33.37
CA PHE A 9 -47.45 -48.53 -33.71
C PHE A 9 -46.25 -48.75 -32.77
N LEU A 10 -45.56 -49.85 -33.06
CA LEU A 10 -44.11 -49.94 -33.24
C LEU A 10 -43.39 -48.57 -33.34
N CYS A 11 -42.53 -48.25 -32.37
CA CYS A 11 -41.34 -47.40 -32.51
C CYS A 11 -40.49 -47.52 -31.23
N ILE A 12 -39.39 -48.27 -31.28
CA ILE A 12 -38.01 -47.75 -31.31
C ILE A 12 -37.50 -47.36 -29.92
N PHE A 13 -36.39 -48.02 -29.55
CA PHE A 13 -35.45 -47.72 -28.48
C PHE A 13 -35.51 -46.29 -27.95
N LEU A 14 -35.62 -46.13 -26.63
CA LEU A 14 -34.61 -45.43 -25.81
C LEU A 14 -35.08 -45.38 -24.35
N PHE A 15 -34.22 -45.86 -23.46
CA PHE A 15 -34.33 -45.57 -22.03
C PHE A 15 -34.24 -44.05 -21.83
N LEU A 16 -35.37 -43.38 -21.63
CA LEU A 16 -35.41 -42.06 -20.99
C LEU A 16 -35.17 -42.25 -19.49
N SER A 17 -33.92 -42.56 -19.15
CA SER A 17 -33.38 -42.17 -17.85
C SER A 17 -33.18 -40.66 -17.89
N ILE A 18 -34.19 -39.89 -17.47
CA ILE A 18 -33.97 -38.49 -17.08
C ILE A 18 -33.42 -38.50 -15.65
N HIS A 19 -32.21 -39.01 -15.48
CA HIS A 19 -31.38 -38.60 -14.36
C HIS A 19 -30.82 -37.24 -14.73
N GLY A 20 -31.11 -36.22 -13.92
CA GLY A 20 -30.51 -34.90 -14.09
C GLY A 20 -28.99 -34.99 -14.08
N CYS A 21 -28.38 -34.96 -15.26
CA CYS A 21 -26.99 -34.58 -15.44
C CYS A 21 -26.86 -33.12 -14.98
N LYS A 22 -26.27 -32.94 -13.80
CA LYS A 22 -25.69 -31.67 -13.37
C LYS A 22 -24.62 -31.34 -14.41
N LYS A 23 -24.93 -30.39 -15.27
CA LYS A 23 -24.10 -29.98 -16.41
C LYS A 23 -22.90 -29.22 -15.85
N GLU A 24 -21.73 -29.85 -15.92
CA GLU A 24 -20.46 -29.12 -15.90
C GLU A 24 -20.44 -28.17 -17.09
N LEU A 25 -20.18 -26.89 -16.83
CA LEU A 25 -20.16 -25.85 -17.83
C LEU A 25 -18.84 -25.97 -18.63
N PRO A 26 -18.88 -26.07 -19.96
CA PRO A 26 -17.67 -25.99 -20.77
C PRO A 26 -17.32 -24.51 -20.95
N THR A 27 -16.22 -24.03 -20.37
CA THR A 27 -15.73 -22.66 -20.62
C THR A 27 -14.32 -22.64 -21.16
N GLY A 28 -14.21 -22.73 -22.49
CA GLY A 28 -13.24 -22.02 -23.30
C GLY A 28 -11.77 -22.46 -23.22
N PRO A 29 -10.91 -21.97 -24.13
CA PRO A 29 -9.46 -22.12 -23.97
C PRO A 29 -9.06 -21.47 -22.65
N ASP A 30 -8.26 -22.17 -21.85
CA ASP A 30 -7.72 -21.67 -20.58
C ASP A 30 -7.22 -20.23 -20.76
N ILE A 31 -7.94 -19.27 -20.18
CA ILE A 31 -7.42 -17.91 -19.97
C ILE A 31 -6.47 -17.94 -18.73
N GLU A 32 -5.62 -18.97 -18.65
CA GLU A 32 -4.56 -19.05 -17.63
C GLU A 32 -3.29 -18.28 -18.04
N ARG A 33 -3.27 -17.58 -19.17
CA ARG A 33 -2.05 -16.90 -19.66
C ARG A 33 -2.26 -15.49 -20.21
N ILE A 34 -2.90 -14.62 -19.44
CA ILE A 34 -2.56 -13.18 -19.30
C ILE A 34 -3.42 -12.50 -18.23
N HIS A 35 -3.29 -12.85 -16.93
CA HIS A 35 -3.72 -11.91 -15.90
C HIS A 35 -2.60 -10.90 -15.71
N PHE A 36 -2.80 -9.74 -16.35
CA PHE A 36 -2.02 -8.52 -16.26
C PHE A 36 -1.42 -8.36 -14.86
N ASN A 37 -0.14 -8.00 -14.73
CA ASN A 37 0.48 -7.64 -13.46
C ASN A 37 -0.44 -6.67 -12.68
N SER A 38 -1.28 -7.19 -11.79
CA SER A 38 -2.04 -6.40 -10.83
C SER A 38 -1.03 -5.89 -9.83
N LEU A 39 -0.55 -4.68 -10.06
CA LEU A 39 0.05 -3.87 -9.00
C LEU A 39 -1.04 -3.72 -7.94
N HIS A 40 -1.03 -4.59 -6.92
CA HIS A 40 -2.02 -4.61 -5.86
C HIS A 40 -1.91 -3.31 -5.03
N TYR A 41 -2.56 -2.25 -5.49
CA TYR A 41 -2.81 -1.05 -4.71
C TYR A 41 -3.85 -1.40 -3.65
N ASP A 42 -3.40 -1.44 -2.39
CA ASP A 42 -4.29 -1.61 -1.24
C ASP A 42 -4.83 -0.24 -0.81
N PRO A 43 -6.13 0.05 -1.01
CA PRO A 43 -6.73 1.33 -0.64
C PRO A 43 -6.86 1.51 0.88
N THR A 44 -6.59 0.47 1.69
CA THR A 44 -6.68 0.54 3.16
C THR A 44 -5.37 0.96 3.83
N LYS A 45 -4.29 1.10 3.05
CA LYS A 45 -2.97 1.44 3.54
C LYS A 45 -2.85 2.94 3.87
N ILE A 46 -2.72 3.29 5.15
CA ILE A 46 -2.55 4.69 5.58
C ILE A 46 -1.08 4.93 5.92
N LEU A 47 -0.34 5.53 4.98
CA LEU A 47 1.06 5.88 5.23
C LEU A 47 1.19 7.12 6.14
N PRO A 48 2.33 7.26 6.84
CA PRO A 48 2.66 8.51 7.52
C PRO A 48 2.66 9.69 6.56
N SER A 49 2.28 10.89 7.03
CA SER A 49 2.41 12.14 6.29
C SER A 49 3.33 13.08 7.04
N ILE A 50 4.30 13.66 6.33
CA ILE A 50 5.17 14.71 6.85
C ILE A 50 4.64 16.01 6.28
N GLU A 51 3.96 16.81 7.11
CA GLU A 51 3.36 18.08 6.68
C GLU A 51 4.44 19.12 6.40
N TYR A 52 5.46 19.15 7.25
CA TYR A 52 6.69 19.89 7.02
C TYR A 52 7.85 19.33 7.83
N PHE A 53 9.06 19.51 7.31
CA PHE A 53 10.32 19.37 8.01
C PHE A 53 11.29 20.42 7.45
N THR A 54 11.63 21.42 8.26
CA THR A 54 12.38 22.60 7.83
C THR A 54 13.50 22.94 8.82
N ALA A 55 14.51 23.66 8.34
CA ALA A 55 15.53 24.30 9.15
C ALA A 55 15.39 25.82 9.03
N ASN A 56 15.62 26.56 10.11
CA ASN A 56 15.62 28.03 10.05
C ASN A 56 16.63 28.61 11.06
N PRO A 57 17.65 29.36 10.60
CA PRO A 57 18.00 29.61 9.19
C PRO A 57 18.55 28.36 8.47
N GLU A 58 18.44 28.31 7.13
CA GLU A 58 19.00 27.22 6.31
C GLU A 58 20.50 27.41 6.03
N SER A 59 21.06 28.57 6.36
CA SER A 59 22.48 28.89 6.21
C SER A 59 22.96 29.61 7.47
N ILE A 60 24.06 29.14 8.04
CA ILE A 60 24.64 29.63 9.29
C ILE A 60 26.14 29.80 9.13
N ASN A 61 26.76 30.70 9.91
CA ASN A 61 28.20 30.69 10.07
C ASN A 61 28.62 29.53 10.98
N ARG A 62 29.86 29.04 10.83
CA ARG A 62 30.39 28.04 11.77
C ARG A 62 30.32 28.54 13.22
N GLY A 63 29.72 27.74 14.10
CA GLY A 63 29.52 28.06 15.52
C GLY A 63 28.19 28.74 15.84
N GLU A 64 27.38 29.06 14.83
CA GLU A 64 25.98 29.47 15.01
C GLU A 64 25.05 28.25 15.07
N SER A 65 23.76 28.50 15.33
CA SER A 65 22.73 27.48 15.44
C SER A 65 21.61 27.68 14.42
N SER A 66 20.94 26.58 14.08
CA SER A 66 19.68 26.56 13.34
C SER A 66 18.62 25.78 14.12
N THR A 67 17.36 26.12 13.92
CA THR A 67 16.23 25.38 14.51
C THR A 67 15.59 24.48 13.47
N LEU A 68 15.60 23.17 13.73
CA LEU A 68 14.78 22.21 13.00
C LEU A 68 13.35 22.25 13.53
N SER A 69 12.35 22.24 12.64
CA SER A 69 10.93 22.21 12.99
C SER A 69 10.20 21.17 12.15
N TRP A 70 9.28 20.39 12.77
CA TRP A 70 8.52 19.37 12.06
C TRP A 70 7.10 19.17 12.57
N ASN A 71 6.25 18.65 11.68
CA ASN A 71 4.91 18.18 11.98
C ASN A 71 4.59 16.95 11.13
N VAL A 72 4.29 15.83 11.79
CA VAL A 72 4.03 14.52 11.20
C VAL A 72 2.68 14.02 11.67
N THR A 73 1.93 13.37 10.77
CA THR A 73 0.67 12.68 11.07
C THR A 73 0.75 11.20 10.67
N ASN A 74 -0.11 10.37 11.25
CA ASN A 74 -0.20 8.91 10.99
C ASN A 74 1.10 8.12 11.23
N ALA A 75 2.04 8.64 12.02
CA ALA A 75 3.26 7.93 12.40
C ALA A 75 3.16 7.34 13.80
N THR A 76 3.64 6.11 13.96
CA THR A 76 3.87 5.46 15.27
C THR A 76 5.25 5.82 15.83
N THR A 77 6.22 6.03 14.95
CA THR A 77 7.59 6.41 15.33
C THR A 77 8.10 7.48 14.37
N VAL A 78 8.76 8.51 14.92
CA VAL A 78 9.47 9.54 14.16
C VAL A 78 10.91 9.58 14.66
N THR A 79 11.86 9.57 13.73
CA THR A 79 13.29 9.64 14.01
C THR A 79 13.95 10.69 13.14
N ILE A 80 14.93 11.41 13.69
CA ILE A 80 15.81 12.30 12.93
C ILE A 80 17.25 11.77 13.07
N ASN A 81 17.99 11.72 11.96
CA ASN A 81 19.39 11.27 11.95
C ASN A 81 20.34 12.32 12.57
N GLN A 82 21.65 12.20 12.32
CA GLN A 82 22.69 13.09 12.87
C GLN A 82 22.71 13.15 14.41
N GLY A 83 22.40 12.02 15.05
CA GLY A 83 22.48 11.88 16.51
C GLY A 83 21.25 12.35 17.29
N ILE A 84 20.21 12.89 16.65
CA ILE A 84 18.99 13.36 17.34
C ILE A 84 18.13 12.18 17.84
N GLY A 85 17.91 11.17 17.01
CA GLY A 85 17.21 9.94 17.40
C GLY A 85 15.69 10.05 17.35
N ILE A 86 15.00 9.34 18.25
CA ILE A 86 13.53 9.27 18.30
C ILE A 86 12.97 10.58 18.88
N VAL A 87 11.96 11.14 18.21
CA VAL A 87 11.29 12.39 18.61
C VAL A 87 9.76 12.23 18.57
N SER A 88 9.06 13.18 19.19
CA SER A 88 7.61 13.33 19.07
C SER A 88 7.19 13.64 17.63
N ALA A 89 5.94 13.35 17.28
CA ALA A 89 5.41 13.61 15.93
C ALA A 89 5.41 15.10 15.53
N LYS A 90 5.45 16.01 16.51
CA LYS A 90 5.59 17.45 16.32
C LYS A 90 6.62 17.98 17.29
N GLY A 91 7.40 18.96 16.86
CA GLY A 91 8.39 19.58 17.73
C GLY A 91 9.36 20.48 17.01
N THR A 92 10.29 21.00 17.81
CA THR A 92 11.45 21.74 17.36
C THR A 92 12.69 21.25 18.09
N THR A 93 13.86 21.39 17.47
CA THR A 93 15.14 21.16 18.15
C THR A 93 16.21 22.09 17.56
N GLU A 94 17.06 22.62 18.42
CA GLU A 94 18.20 23.44 18.02
C GLU A 94 19.38 22.54 17.69
N VAL A 95 20.08 22.86 16.60
CA VAL A 95 21.28 22.16 16.13
C VAL A 95 22.37 23.16 15.76
N SER A 96 23.63 22.77 15.93
CA SER A 96 24.80 23.61 15.61
C SER A 96 25.83 22.79 14.83
N PRO A 97 25.56 22.44 13.56
CA PRO A 97 26.49 21.65 12.76
C PRO A 97 27.77 22.44 12.43
N GLU A 98 28.93 21.78 12.46
CA GLU A 98 30.24 22.40 12.13
C GLU A 98 30.58 22.40 10.63
N GLU A 99 29.85 21.57 9.88
CA GLU A 99 29.93 21.39 8.43
C GLU A 99 28.52 21.33 7.84
N THR A 100 28.37 21.66 6.55
CA THR A 100 27.07 21.55 5.85
C THR A 100 26.47 20.18 6.05
N THR A 101 25.30 20.13 6.70
CA THR A 101 24.71 18.89 7.18
C THR A 101 23.28 18.75 6.70
N THR A 102 22.99 17.60 6.07
CA THR A 102 21.62 17.20 5.74
C THR A 102 21.03 16.38 6.87
N TYR A 103 19.89 16.86 7.36
CA TYR A 103 19.04 16.14 8.31
C TYR A 103 17.93 15.44 7.55
N THR A 104 17.60 14.23 7.98
CA THR A 104 16.54 13.40 7.42
C THR A 104 15.63 12.95 8.56
N LEU A 105 14.37 13.35 8.46
CA LEU A 105 13.28 12.86 9.29
C LEU A 105 12.71 11.61 8.62
N THR A 106 12.55 10.54 9.38
CA THR A 106 11.87 9.30 8.97
C THR A 106 10.69 9.05 9.88
N ALA A 107 9.50 8.98 9.28
CA ALA A 107 8.24 8.68 9.93
C ALA A 107 7.79 7.28 9.53
N LYS A 108 7.44 6.44 10.51
CA LYS A 108 7.07 5.04 10.30
C LYS A 108 5.78 4.68 11.04
N ASN A 109 4.97 3.82 10.43
CA ASN A 109 3.90 3.07 11.06
C ASN A 109 3.90 1.62 10.52
N ASN A 110 2.87 0.84 10.85
CA ASN A 110 2.76 -0.55 10.39
C ASN A 110 2.55 -0.69 8.88
N ASP A 111 1.97 0.33 8.25
CA ASP A 111 1.66 0.33 6.83
C ASP A 111 2.89 0.74 6.00
N GLY A 112 3.82 1.52 6.56
CA GLY A 112 5.08 1.81 5.90
C GLY A 112 5.82 3.00 6.50
N GLN A 113 6.57 3.69 5.64
CA GLN A 113 7.43 4.80 6.04
C GLN A 113 7.43 5.93 5.00
N LYS A 114 7.69 7.15 5.47
CA LYS A 114 8.01 8.33 4.67
C LYS A 114 9.25 9.01 5.26
N SER A 115 10.01 9.67 4.41
CA SER A 115 11.14 10.49 4.83
C SER A 115 11.15 11.83 4.12
N GLN A 116 11.65 12.85 4.80
CA GLN A 116 11.89 14.19 4.26
C GLN A 116 13.23 14.70 4.79
N SER A 117 13.95 15.48 3.98
CA SER A 117 15.23 16.05 4.37
C SER A 117 15.22 17.56 4.24
N CYS A 118 16.01 18.23 5.09
CA CYS A 118 16.43 19.62 4.94
C CYS A 118 17.95 19.69 5.13
N THR A 119 18.58 20.69 4.54
CA THR A 119 20.04 20.88 4.62
C THR A 119 20.31 22.23 5.27
N ILE A 120 21.21 22.23 6.24
CA ILE A 120 21.78 23.46 6.81
C ILE A 120 23.17 23.63 6.20
N GLU A 121 23.35 24.71 5.46
CA GLU A 121 24.64 25.13 4.92
C GLU A 121 25.46 25.83 6.01
N VAL A 122 26.73 25.44 6.15
CA VAL A 122 27.66 26.12 7.04
C VAL A 122 28.61 26.95 6.19
N ILE A 123 28.43 28.28 6.26
CA ILE A 123 29.32 29.25 5.63
C ILE A 123 30.54 29.43 6.54
N THR A 124 31.71 29.27 5.94
CA THR A 124 33.02 29.42 6.59
C THR A 124 33.58 30.82 6.42
#